data_AF-A0A4R4P0Y8-F1
#
_entry.id   AF-A0A4R4P0Y8-F1
#
_cell.length_a   1.000
_cell.length_b   1.000
_cell.length_c   1.000
_cell.angle_alpha   90.00
_cell.angle_beta   90.00
_cell.angle_gamma   90.00
#
_symmetry.space_group_name_H-M   'P 1'
#
loop_
_entity.id
_entity.type
_entity.pdbx_description
1 polymer ?
#
loop_
_entity_poly.entity_id
_entity_poly.type
_entity_poly.pdbx_seq_one_letter_code
_entity_poly.pdbx_strand_id
1 'polypeptide(L)'
;MPARCCAAPALARLLVLADGEATRYSVAACAACGGAVVEYYDYDDWDTGNPADYEKYWWWRMDAPDTAAFRAAIASCPAPLDPACPCAVHRALTRRTPDPLPPSRETPHDAAEVPRTRFTVEDGRIGWAAP
;
A
#
# COMPACT_ATOMS: atom_id res chain seq x y z
N MET A 1 5.27 -18.98 -5.37
CA MET A 1 5.15 -17.77 -4.52
C MET A 1 3.90 -17.02 -4.95
N PRO A 2 3.00 -16.61 -4.05
CA PRO A 2 1.87 -15.78 -4.45
C PRO A 2 2.41 -14.47 -4.98
N ALA A 3 1.98 -14.21 -6.19
CA ALA A 3 2.35 -13.05 -6.95
C ALA A 3 1.61 -11.84 -6.38
N ARG A 4 2.33 -10.92 -5.71
CA ARG A 4 1.73 -9.79 -4.98
C ARG A 4 0.73 -8.97 -5.82
N CYS A 5 0.92 -8.93 -7.14
CA CYS A 5 -0.07 -8.43 -8.10
C CYS A 5 -0.36 -9.39 -9.28
N CYS A 6 0.65 -10.07 -9.83
CA CYS A 6 0.57 -10.99 -10.97
C CYS A 6 1.80 -11.92 -11.02
N ALA A 7 1.74 -13.04 -11.77
CA ALA A 7 2.72 -14.14 -11.71
C ALA A 7 4.20 -13.75 -11.82
N ALA A 8 4.51 -12.69 -12.58
CA ALA A 8 5.86 -12.15 -12.76
C ALA A 8 5.82 -10.62 -12.55
N PRO A 9 5.83 -10.14 -11.31
CA PRO A 9 5.65 -8.73 -11.02
C PRO A 9 6.92 -7.92 -11.32
N ALA A 10 6.74 -6.73 -11.92
CA ALA A 10 7.80 -5.75 -12.16
C ALA A 10 7.40 -4.43 -11.50
N LEU A 11 7.66 -4.32 -10.19
CA LEU A 11 7.15 -3.26 -9.33
C LEU A 11 8.04 -2.01 -9.35
N ALA A 12 7.42 -0.85 -9.52
CA ALA A 12 8.03 0.47 -9.33
C ALA A 12 7.16 1.30 -8.37
N ARG A 13 7.79 1.91 -7.36
CA ARG A 13 7.08 2.76 -6.38
C ARG A 13 6.43 3.94 -7.08
N LEU A 14 5.15 4.15 -6.77
CA LEU A 14 4.36 5.29 -7.24
C LEU A 14 4.16 6.34 -6.16
N LEU A 15 3.99 5.92 -4.92
CA LEU A 15 3.75 6.81 -3.78
C LEU A 15 4.38 6.20 -2.54
N VAL A 16 5.10 7.01 -1.78
CA VAL A 16 5.60 6.65 -0.44
C VAL A 16 4.86 7.51 0.56
N LEU A 17 4.14 6.84 1.47
CA LEU A 17 3.32 7.45 2.52
C LEU A 17 4.03 7.45 3.87
N ALA A 18 4.92 6.48 4.11
CA ALA A 18 5.85 6.40 5.23
C ALA A 18 7.09 5.58 4.82
N ASP A 19 8.27 5.97 5.30
CA ASP A 19 9.54 5.25 5.07
C ASP A 19 10.45 5.38 6.30
N GLY A 20 9.90 5.07 7.46
CA GLY A 20 10.61 5.08 8.74
C GLY A 20 11.03 3.67 9.17
N GLU A 21 11.86 3.60 10.21
CA GLU A 21 12.29 2.33 10.80
C GLU A 21 11.11 1.53 11.35
N ALA A 22 10.15 2.20 12.01
CA ALA A 22 8.99 1.56 12.61
C ALA A 22 7.78 1.44 11.67
N THR A 23 7.72 2.20 10.57
CA THR A 23 6.56 2.18 9.68
C THR A 23 6.99 2.40 8.24
N ARG A 24 6.58 1.50 7.35
CA ARG A 24 6.78 1.64 5.90
C ARG A 24 5.43 1.50 5.22
N TYR A 25 5.05 2.49 4.43
CA TYR A 25 3.78 2.49 3.71
C TYR A 25 4.00 3.00 2.29
N SER A 26 3.72 2.16 1.29
CA SER A 26 3.89 2.56 -0.11
C SER A 26 2.88 1.91 -1.05
N VAL A 27 2.74 2.52 -2.22
CA VAL A 27 2.01 1.97 -3.36
C VAL A 27 3.01 1.80 -4.50
N ALA A 28 3.10 0.59 -5.06
CA ALA A 28 3.97 0.27 -6.19
C ALA A 28 3.16 -0.32 -7.35
N ALA A 29 3.33 0.21 -8.55
CA ALA A 29 2.66 -0.31 -9.74
C ALA A 29 3.53 -1.33 -10.47
N CYS A 30 2.86 -2.31 -11.07
CA CYS A 30 3.46 -3.36 -11.85
C CYS A 30 3.42 -3.02 -13.34
N ALA A 31 4.59 -2.95 -13.98
CA ALA A 31 4.66 -2.75 -15.43
C ALA A 31 4.15 -3.97 -16.22
N ALA A 32 4.16 -5.18 -15.64
CA ALA A 32 3.78 -6.41 -16.33
C ALA A 32 2.27 -6.59 -16.48
N CYS A 33 1.46 -6.22 -15.47
CA CYS A 33 0.00 -6.36 -15.53
C CYS A 33 -0.77 -5.03 -15.46
N GLY A 34 -0.08 -3.91 -15.24
CA GLY A 34 -0.71 -2.59 -15.06
C GLY A 34 -1.39 -2.37 -13.70
N GLY A 35 -1.52 -3.42 -12.87
CA GLY A 35 -2.03 -3.31 -11.50
C GLY A 35 -1.00 -2.72 -10.53
N ALA A 36 -1.33 -2.71 -9.24
CA ALA A 36 -0.46 -2.20 -8.18
C ALA A 36 -0.58 -3.03 -6.90
N VAL A 37 0.41 -2.86 -6.03
CA VAL A 37 0.47 -3.40 -4.68
C VAL A 37 0.52 -2.23 -3.71
N VAL A 38 -0.31 -2.30 -2.69
CA VAL A 38 -0.24 -1.47 -1.49
C VAL A 38 0.47 -2.30 -0.44
N GLU A 39 1.56 -1.79 0.14
CA GLU A 39 2.35 -2.46 1.16
C GLU A 39 2.38 -1.60 2.42
N TYR A 40 1.94 -2.17 3.54
CA TYR A 40 1.98 -1.54 4.86
C TYR A 40 2.75 -2.44 5.82
N TYR A 41 3.77 -1.88 6.45
CA TYR A 41 4.55 -2.47 7.51
C TYR A 41 4.45 -1.59 8.74
N ASP A 42 4.26 -2.24 9.87
CA ASP A 42 4.25 -1.64 11.18
C ASP A 42 5.13 -2.48 12.12
N TYR A 43 6.02 -1.80 12.83
CA TYR A 43 6.77 -2.35 13.95
C TYR A 43 6.16 -1.81 15.23
N ASP A 44 5.51 -2.69 15.98
CA ASP A 44 4.99 -2.39 17.31
C ASP A 44 6.08 -2.78 18.30
N ASP A 45 6.74 -1.83 18.96
CA ASP A 45 7.85 -2.09 19.90
C ASP A 45 7.36 -2.39 21.33
N TRP A 46 6.05 -2.53 21.51
CA TRP A 46 5.45 -2.86 22.79
C TRP A 46 5.79 -4.29 23.19
N ASP A 47 6.51 -4.48 24.30
CA ASP A 47 6.89 -5.80 24.83
C ASP A 47 5.64 -6.60 25.25
N THR A 48 5.10 -7.41 24.34
CA THR A 48 4.02 -8.38 24.60
C THR A 48 4.57 -9.73 25.05
N GLY A 49 5.89 -9.92 25.11
CA GLY A 49 6.54 -11.20 25.37
C GLY A 49 6.48 -12.21 24.21
N ASN A 50 5.96 -11.83 23.04
CA ASN A 50 5.90 -12.68 21.84
C ASN A 50 6.59 -12.01 20.63
N PRO A 51 7.73 -12.53 20.16
CA PRO A 51 8.47 -11.96 19.03
C PRO A 51 7.67 -11.82 17.72
N ALA A 52 6.65 -12.66 17.52
CA ALA A 52 5.80 -12.62 16.33
C ALA A 52 4.81 -11.44 16.33
N ASP A 53 4.70 -10.69 17.43
CA ASP A 53 3.79 -9.53 17.53
C ASP A 53 4.46 -8.20 17.13
N TYR A 54 5.79 -8.18 16.95
CA TYR A 54 6.52 -6.95 16.71
C TYR A 54 6.45 -6.50 15.26
N GLU A 55 6.67 -7.40 14.31
CA GLU A 55 6.67 -7.09 12.89
C GLU A 55 5.35 -7.50 12.23
N LYS A 56 4.62 -6.51 11.70
CA LYS A 56 3.35 -6.76 11.04
C LYS A 56 3.40 -6.24 9.62
N TYR A 57 3.15 -7.15 8.67
CA TYR A 57 3.07 -6.82 7.27
C TYR A 57 1.68 -7.09 6.70
N TRP A 58 1.19 -6.17 5.87
CA TRP A 58 -0.05 -6.28 5.12
C TRP A 58 0.14 -5.86 3.66
N TRP A 59 -0.59 -6.55 2.77
CA TRP A 59 -0.64 -6.19 1.36
C TRP A 59 -2.07 -6.19 0.85
N TRP A 60 -2.30 -5.31 -0.13
CA TRP A 60 -3.47 -5.32 -0.97
C TRP A 60 -3.02 -5.17 -2.42
N ARG A 61 -3.86 -5.64 -3.35
CA ARG A 61 -3.65 -5.42 -4.78
C ARG A 61 -4.74 -4.54 -5.36
N MET A 62 -4.35 -3.69 -6.30
CA MET A 62 -5.25 -2.94 -7.18
C MET A 62 -5.10 -3.47 -8.60
N ASP A 63 -6.21 -3.51 -9.33
CA ASP A 63 -6.18 -3.87 -10.74
C ASP A 63 -5.76 -2.68 -11.61
N ALA A 64 -5.58 -2.93 -12.90
CA ALA A 64 -5.13 -1.93 -13.84
C ALA A 64 -6.03 -0.67 -13.89
N PRO A 65 -7.37 -0.76 -13.88
CA PRO A 65 -8.23 0.43 -13.88
C PRO A 65 -8.05 1.31 -12.63
N ASP A 66 -8.05 0.71 -11.43
CA ASP A 66 -7.87 1.45 -10.18
C ASP A 66 -6.44 2.02 -10.07
N THR A 67 -5.45 1.30 -10.58
CA THR A 67 -4.06 1.77 -10.65
C THR A 67 -3.92 2.96 -11.60
N ALA A 68 -4.63 2.96 -12.72
CA ALA A 68 -4.65 4.10 -13.65
C ALA A 68 -5.32 5.33 -13.00
N ALA A 69 -6.43 5.14 -12.28
CA ALA A 69 -7.09 6.20 -11.52
C ALA A 69 -6.17 6.77 -10.43
N PHE A 70 -5.47 5.90 -9.69
CA PHE A 70 -4.49 6.30 -8.68
C PHE A 70 -3.35 7.13 -9.30
N ARG A 71 -2.77 6.68 -10.42
CA ARG A 71 -1.74 7.42 -11.16
C ARG A 71 -2.20 8.80 -11.56
N ALA A 72 -3.43 8.93 -12.06
CA ALA A 72 -4.00 10.22 -12.42
C ALA A 72 -4.12 11.15 -11.21
N ALA A 73 -4.56 10.63 -10.06
CA ALA A 73 -4.70 11.41 -8.83
C ALA A 73 -3.36 11.91 -8.27
N ILE A 74 -2.28 11.12 -8.38
CA ILE A 74 -0.95 11.54 -7.93
C ILE A 74 -0.14 12.33 -8.97
N ALA A 75 -0.65 12.51 -10.20
CA ALA A 75 0.10 13.15 -11.27
C ALA A 75 0.47 14.61 -10.98
N SER A 76 -0.30 15.29 -10.13
CA SER A 76 -0.02 16.66 -9.67
C SER A 76 0.86 16.72 -8.42
N CYS A 77 1.23 15.58 -7.84
CA CYS A 77 2.12 15.53 -6.69
C CYS A 77 3.56 15.90 -7.13
N PRO A 78 4.19 16.92 -6.53
CA PRO A 78 5.54 17.34 -6.92
C PRO A 78 6.63 16.38 -6.44
N ALA A 79 6.37 15.59 -5.40
CA ALA A 79 7.33 14.68 -4.79
C ALA A 79 6.64 13.40 -4.30
N PRO A 80 6.18 12.52 -5.20
CA PRO A 80 5.39 11.34 -4.83
C PRO A 80 6.16 10.32 -3.97
N LEU A 81 7.49 10.32 -4.06
CA LEU A 81 8.36 9.43 -3.28
C LEU A 81 8.84 10.06 -1.97
N ASP A 82 8.47 11.31 -1.70
CA ASP A 82 8.76 11.98 -0.42
C ASP A 82 7.55 11.81 0.52
N PRO A 83 7.66 11.04 1.62
CA PRO A 83 6.57 10.87 2.57
C PRO A 83 6.19 12.17 3.30
N ALA A 84 7.06 13.19 3.31
CA ALA A 84 6.76 14.49 3.90
C ALA A 84 5.98 15.42 2.95
N CYS A 85 5.70 14.99 1.71
CA CYS A 85 4.97 15.81 0.75
C CYS A 85 3.57 16.17 1.29
N PRO A 86 3.18 17.46 1.34
CA PRO A 86 1.93 17.88 1.95
C PRO A 86 0.72 17.79 1.01
N CYS A 87 0.84 17.10 -0.13
CA CYS A 87 -0.22 17.07 -1.14
C CYS A 87 -1.50 16.38 -0.64
N ALA A 88 -2.63 16.61 -1.32
CA ALA A 88 -3.93 16.07 -0.91
C ALA A 88 -3.94 14.53 -0.80
N VAL A 89 -3.24 13.84 -1.70
CA VAL A 89 -3.18 12.37 -1.70
C VAL A 89 -2.39 11.84 -0.50
N HIS A 90 -1.18 12.37 -0.24
CA HIS A 90 -0.42 12.02 0.97
C HIS A 90 -1.23 12.27 2.23
N ARG A 91 -1.79 13.47 2.39
CA ARG A 91 -2.61 13.81 3.57
C ARG A 91 -3.80 12.88 3.75
N ALA A 92 -4.46 12.48 2.67
CA ALA A 92 -5.62 11.58 2.74
C ALA A 92 -5.23 10.14 3.10
N LEU A 93 -4.11 9.65 2.60
CA LEU A 93 -3.75 8.23 2.67
C LEU A 93 -2.75 7.87 3.77
N THR A 94 -1.87 8.77 4.22
CA THR A 94 -0.81 8.46 5.20
C THR A 94 -1.31 7.81 6.50
N ARG A 95 -2.58 8.03 6.87
CA ARG A 95 -3.20 7.44 8.09
C ARG A 95 -4.39 6.53 7.77
N ARG A 96 -4.52 6.07 6.54
CA ARG A 96 -5.63 5.22 6.09
C ARG A 96 -5.08 4.06 5.28
N THR A 97 -5.07 2.89 5.89
CA THR A 97 -4.88 1.63 5.18
C THR A 97 -6.18 1.21 4.49
N PRO A 98 -6.13 0.33 3.49
CA PRO A 98 -7.34 -0.28 2.96
C PRO A 98 -8.05 -1.17 3.99
N ASP A 99 -9.38 -1.25 3.90
CA ASP A 99 -10.23 -2.08 4.74
C ASP A 99 -10.95 -3.19 3.93
N PRO A 100 -11.18 -4.38 4.51
CA PRO A 100 -10.69 -4.79 5.82
C PRO A 100 -9.18 -5.04 5.82
N LEU A 101 -8.55 -4.86 6.98
CA LEU A 101 -7.17 -5.25 7.21
C LEU A 101 -7.08 -6.80 7.23
N PRO A 102 -6.39 -7.45 6.26
CA PRO A 102 -6.22 -8.90 6.30
C PRO A 102 -5.37 -9.30 7.52
N PRO A 103 -5.30 -10.60 7.88
CA PRO A 103 -4.34 -11.05 8.88
C PRO A 103 -2.92 -10.60 8.50
N SER A 104 -2.21 -10.03 9.48
CA SER A 104 -0.80 -9.65 9.31
C SER A 104 0.06 -10.87 9.05
N ARG A 105 1.24 -10.65 8.47
CA ARG A 105 2.31 -11.64 8.36
C ARG A 105 3.51 -11.21 9.19
N GLU A 106 4.27 -12.19 9.63
CA GLU A 106 5.54 -11.99 10.33
C GLU A 106 6.60 -11.46 9.36
N THR A 107 6.59 -11.92 8.09
CA THR A 107 7.58 -11.49 7.10
C THR A 107 6.95 -11.10 5.77
N PRO A 108 7.67 -10.29 4.95
CA PRO A 108 7.20 -9.93 3.62
C PRO A 108 7.23 -11.07 2.61
N HIS A 109 7.81 -12.22 2.94
CA HIS A 109 8.03 -13.33 2.00
C HIS A 109 7.01 -14.46 2.18
N ASP A 110 6.20 -14.41 3.23
CA ASP A 110 5.22 -15.46 3.53
C ASP A 110 4.12 -15.52 2.48
N ALA A 111 3.71 -16.75 2.17
CA ALA A 111 2.63 -16.96 1.22
C ALA A 111 1.28 -16.56 1.83
N ALA A 112 0.58 -15.65 1.17
CA ALA A 112 -0.74 -15.16 1.56
C ALA A 112 -1.62 -14.91 0.34
N GLU A 113 -2.94 -15.05 0.51
CA GLU A 113 -3.88 -14.43 -0.41
C GLU A 113 -3.79 -12.91 -0.24
N VAL A 114 -3.57 -12.20 -1.34
CA VAL A 114 -3.51 -10.73 -1.36
C VAL A 114 -4.88 -10.18 -1.70
N PRO A 115 -5.63 -9.61 -0.73
CA PRO A 115 -6.96 -9.07 -0.98
C PRO A 115 -6.90 -7.93 -2.00
N ARG A 116 -8.00 -7.77 -2.73
CA ARG A 116 -8.18 -6.63 -3.64
C ARG A 116 -8.61 -5.40 -2.84
N THR A 117 -8.20 -4.23 -3.30
CA THR A 117 -8.70 -2.93 -2.85
C THR A 117 -8.92 -2.04 -4.06
N ARG A 118 -9.72 -0.99 -3.90
CA ARG A 118 -9.92 0.05 -4.90
C ARG A 118 -9.50 1.40 -4.40
N PHE A 119 -9.05 2.23 -5.33
CA PHE A 119 -8.78 3.64 -5.08
C PHE A 119 -9.99 4.46 -5.52
N THR A 120 -10.45 5.37 -4.68
CA THR A 120 -11.61 6.21 -4.98
C THR A 120 -11.30 7.69 -4.81
N VAL A 121 -11.93 8.49 -5.68
CA VAL A 121 -12.02 9.95 -5.58
C VAL A 121 -13.49 10.31 -5.75
N GLU A 122 -14.23 10.42 -4.66
CA GLU A 122 -15.67 10.69 -4.64
C GLU A 122 -15.91 12.04 -3.99
N ASP A 123 -16.56 12.97 -4.71
CA ASP A 123 -16.81 14.34 -4.23
C ASP A 123 -15.55 15.05 -3.68
N GLY A 124 -14.40 14.78 -4.31
CA GLY A 124 -13.09 15.32 -3.89
C GLY A 124 -12.48 14.63 -2.66
N ARG A 125 -13.12 13.59 -2.11
CA ARG A 125 -12.57 12.76 -1.03
C ARG A 125 -11.77 11.61 -1.60
N ILE A 126 -10.51 11.53 -1.21
CA ILE A 126 -9.57 10.49 -1.61
C ILE A 126 -9.57 9.38 -0.56
N GLY A 127 -9.64 8.13 -0.98
CA GLY A 127 -9.59 7.00 -0.05
C GLY A 127 -9.45 5.64 -0.70
N TRP A 128 -9.47 4.63 0.16
CA TRP A 128 -9.58 3.22 -0.23
C TRP A 128 -11.03 2.77 -0.08
N ALA A 129 -11.44 1.86 -0.96
CA ALA A 129 -12.73 1.19 -0.90
C ALA A 129 -12.56 -0.31 -1.10
N ALA A 130 -13.57 -1.06 -0.66
CA ALA A 130 -13.68 -2.48 -0.98
C ALA A 130 -13.77 -2.67 -2.52
N PRO A 131 -13.41 -3.85 -3.04
CA PRO A 131 -13.50 -4.19 -4.47
C PRO A 131 -14.89 -3.94 -5.09
#